data_AF-A0A9X5E371-F1
#
_entry.id   AF-A0A9X5E371-F1
#
_cell.length_a   1.000
_cell.length_b   1.000
_cell.length_c   1.000
_cell.angle_alpha   90.00
_cell.angle_beta   90.00
_cell.angle_gamma   90.00
#
_symmetry.space_group_name_H-M   'P 1'
#
loop_
_entity.id
_entity.type
_entity.pdbx_description
1 polymer ?
#
loop_
_entity_poly.entity_id
_entity_poly.type
_entity_poly.pdbx_seq_one_letter_code
_entity_poly.pdbx_strand_id
1 'polypeptide(L)'
;MYQPFESEILTVNPGDRIAKEPQTLVEKAQQMAVDAPDITGDWIQVPTYFIFEYPNGEKKALHHVKDAQEISDAIRLARFEEDENLIVEPHKPHNVNLMPFILVVLVVVFTIPVLIGIF
;
A
#
# COMPACT_ATOMS: atom_id res chain seq x y z
N MET A 1 -39.42 13.95 26.63
CA MET A 1 -37.97 14.27 26.61
C MET A 1 -37.29 13.24 25.73
N TYR A 2 -36.91 13.62 24.52
CA TYR A 2 -36.07 12.78 23.67
C TYR A 2 -34.63 13.00 24.11
N GLN A 3 -34.05 12.02 24.80
CA GLN A 3 -32.60 11.97 24.96
C GLN A 3 -32.06 11.35 23.65
N PRO A 4 -31.28 12.08 22.84
CA PRO A 4 -30.62 11.44 21.72
C PRO A 4 -29.70 10.37 22.31
N PHE A 5 -29.79 9.14 21.78
CA PHE A 5 -28.74 8.16 21.99
C PHE A 5 -27.49 8.74 21.33
N GLU A 6 -26.69 9.49 22.09
CA GLU A 6 -25.27 9.62 21.80
C GLU A 6 -24.78 8.18 21.75
N SER A 7 -24.49 7.67 20.56
CA SER A 7 -23.99 6.33 20.39
C SER A 7 -22.58 6.31 20.97
N GLU A 8 -22.47 6.22 22.30
CA GLU A 8 -21.29 5.71 22.96
C GLU A 8 -21.02 4.38 22.26
N ILE A 9 -19.93 4.33 21.51
CA ILE A 9 -19.52 3.14 20.78
C ILE A 9 -19.17 2.12 21.87
N LEU A 10 -20.15 1.30 22.28
CA LEU A 10 -20.08 0.37 23.42
C LEU A 10 -19.15 -0.83 23.17
N THR A 11 -18.26 -0.76 22.18
CA THR A 11 -17.39 -1.87 21.76
C THR A 11 -15.90 -1.57 21.85
N VAL A 12 -15.50 -0.34 22.23
CA VAL A 12 -14.08 0.00 22.38
C VAL A 12 -13.61 -0.32 23.79
N ASN A 13 -12.49 -1.06 23.88
CA ASN A 13 -11.84 -1.28 25.17
C ASN A 13 -11.60 0.07 25.86
N PRO A 14 -11.61 0.15 27.21
CA PRO A 14 -11.36 1.42 27.90
C PRO A 14 -10.06 2.12 27.46
N GLY A 15 -9.02 1.36 27.08
CA GLY A 15 -7.76 1.85 26.52
C GLY A 15 -7.85 2.45 25.12
N ASP A 16 -8.92 2.16 24.37
CA ASP A 16 -9.18 2.69 23.01
C ASP A 16 -10.00 3.98 23.01
N ARG A 17 -10.27 4.53 24.19
CA ARG A 17 -11.00 5.80 24.29
C ARG A 17 -10.08 6.92 23.83
N ILE A 18 -10.54 7.68 22.84
CA ILE A 18 -9.88 8.92 22.43
C ILE A 18 -10.12 9.96 23.52
N ALA A 19 -9.04 10.54 24.03
CA ALA A 19 -9.13 11.62 25.01
C ALA A 19 -9.92 12.81 24.45
N LYS A 20 -10.76 13.43 25.30
CA LYS A 20 -11.51 14.64 24.94
C LYS A 20 -10.59 15.85 24.76
N GLU A 21 -9.47 15.85 25.47
CA GLU A 21 -8.44 16.89 25.39
C GLU A 21 -7.38 16.52 24.33
N PRO A 22 -6.83 17.51 23.61
CA PRO A 22 -5.77 17.26 22.64
C PRO A 22 -4.50 16.78 23.35
N GLN A 23 -3.98 15.63 22.93
CA GLN A 23 -2.75 15.02 23.45
C GLN A 23 -1.58 15.20 22.49
N THR A 24 -0.36 15.21 23.05
CA THR A 24 0.88 15.26 22.27
C THR A 24 1.18 13.92 21.58
N LEU A 25 2.07 13.90 20.59
CA LEU A 25 2.51 12.66 19.93
C LEU A 25 3.14 11.68 20.92
N VAL A 26 3.89 12.19 21.91
CA VAL A 26 4.56 11.37 22.92
C VAL A 26 3.55 10.71 23.85
N GLU A 27 2.51 11.45 24.26
CA GLU A 27 1.42 10.89 25.08
C GLU A 27 0.65 9.81 24.33
N LYS A 28 0.30 10.07 23.07
CA LYS A 28 -0.40 9.08 22.23
C LYS A 28 0.43 7.82 21.98
N ALA A 29 1.75 7.97 21.87
CA ALA A 29 2.68 6.85 21.70
C ALA A 29 2.70 5.90 22.91
N GLN A 30 2.42 6.41 24.10
CA GLN A 30 2.42 5.63 25.34
C GLN A 30 1.05 5.01 25.65
N GLN A 31 0.01 5.35 24.89
CA GLN A 31 -1.35 4.88 25.15
C GLN A 31 -1.53 3.43 24.69
N MET A 32 -2.03 2.59 25.60
CA MET A 32 -2.24 1.16 25.39
C MET A 32 -3.74 0.83 25.34
N ALA A 33 -4.14 0.14 24.28
CA ALA A 33 -5.47 -0.40 24.05
C ALA A 33 -5.75 -1.59 24.98
N VAL A 34 -4.76 -2.48 25.05
CA VAL A 34 -4.81 -3.73 25.81
C VAL A 34 -3.46 -3.89 26.51
N ASP A 35 -3.51 -4.17 27.80
CA ASP A 35 -2.37 -4.54 28.63
C ASP A 35 -2.85 -5.58 29.65
N ALA A 36 -2.96 -6.83 29.19
CA ALA A 36 -3.61 -7.90 29.94
C ALA A 36 -3.09 -9.29 29.52
N PRO A 37 -3.20 -10.31 30.40
CA PRO A 37 -2.89 -11.68 30.05
C PRO A 37 -3.97 -12.27 29.12
N ASP A 38 -3.54 -12.98 28.09
CA ASP A 38 -4.39 -13.78 27.23
C ASP A 38 -4.76 -15.12 27.87
N ILE A 39 -5.75 -15.80 27.30
CA ILE A 39 -6.20 -17.12 27.72
C ILE A 39 -5.09 -18.18 27.65
N THR A 40 -4.03 -17.96 26.87
CA THR A 40 -2.83 -18.82 26.80
C THR A 40 -1.87 -18.61 27.97
N GLY A 41 -2.06 -17.54 28.77
CA GLY A 41 -1.14 -17.11 29.81
C GLY A 41 -0.07 -16.12 29.33
N ASP A 42 -0.07 -15.77 28.03
CA ASP A 42 0.85 -14.78 27.48
C ASP A 42 0.38 -13.36 27.82
N TRP A 43 1.31 -12.46 28.12
CA TRP A 43 0.99 -11.06 28.38
C TRP A 43 0.95 -10.29 27.07
N ILE A 44 -0.24 -9.78 26.68
CA ILE A 44 -0.43 -9.07 25.42
C ILE A 44 -0.51 -7.57 25.68
N GLN A 45 0.31 -6.84 24.92
CA GLN A 45 0.34 -5.38 24.90
C GLN A 45 0.01 -4.90 23.49
N VAL A 46 -1.08 -4.14 23.36
CA VAL A 46 -1.54 -3.55 22.10
C VAL A 46 -1.57 -2.03 22.25
N PRO A 47 -0.81 -1.27 21.46
CA PRO A 47 -0.88 0.19 21.43
C PRO A 47 -2.21 0.69 20.85
N THR A 48 -2.72 1.80 21.36
CA THR A 48 -3.93 2.46 20.83
C THR A 48 -3.66 3.17 19.50
N TYR A 49 -2.47 3.76 19.38
CA TYR A 49 -2.07 4.55 18.21
C TYR A 49 -0.91 3.90 17.47
N PHE A 50 -1.02 3.90 16.14
CA PHE A 50 0.04 3.57 15.22
C PHE A 50 0.79 4.84 14.84
N ILE A 51 2.09 4.89 15.12
CA ILE A 51 2.93 6.04 14.76
C ILE A 51 3.51 5.81 13.38
N PHE A 52 3.19 6.70 12.45
CA PHE A 52 3.69 6.65 11.09
C PHE A 52 4.45 7.94 10.76
N GLU A 53 5.58 7.78 10.07
CA GLU A 53 6.40 8.87 9.55
C GLU A 53 6.24 8.90 8.02
N TYR A 54 5.68 10.00 7.51
CA TYR A 54 5.49 10.20 6.09
C TYR A 54 6.80 10.60 5.41
N PRO A 55 6.91 10.43 4.08
CA PRO A 55 8.12 10.77 3.32
C PRO A 55 8.50 12.25 3.38
N ASN A 56 7.55 13.13 3.68
CA ASN A 56 7.75 14.56 3.90
C ASN A 56 8.36 14.90 5.29
N GLY A 57 8.60 13.89 6.15
CA GLY A 57 9.08 14.03 7.52
C GLY A 57 8.01 14.31 8.57
N GLU A 58 6.72 14.30 8.20
CA GLU A 58 5.60 14.48 9.12
C GLU A 58 5.35 13.20 9.93
N LYS A 59 5.22 13.32 11.26
CA LYS A 59 4.87 12.20 12.15
C LYS A 59 3.43 12.32 12.60
N LYS A 60 2.64 11.27 12.39
CA LYS A 60 1.26 11.18 12.86
C LYS A 60 1.05 9.97 13.75
N ALA A 61 0.23 10.15 14.78
CA ALA A 61 -0.30 9.08 15.61
C ALA A 61 -1.73 8.77 15.13
N LEU A 62 -1.88 7.67 14.41
CA LEU A 62 -3.13 7.21 13.80
C LEU A 62 -3.84 6.22 14.72
N HIS A 63 -5.11 6.46 15.05
CA HIS A 63 -5.88 5.57 15.89
C HIS A 63 -6.31 4.32 15.11
N HIS A 64 -6.02 3.13 15.63
CA HIS A 64 -6.21 1.87 14.90
C HIS A 64 -7.65 1.61 14.40
N VAL A 65 -8.70 2.03 15.13
CA VAL A 65 -10.10 2.00 14.64
C VAL A 65 -10.49 3.21 13.81
N LYS A 66 -10.38 4.43 14.37
CA LYS A 66 -10.93 5.65 13.74
C LYS A 66 -10.24 6.02 12.43
N ASP A 67 -8.93 5.82 12.37
CA ASP A 67 -8.09 6.28 11.26
C ASP A 67 -7.70 5.10 10.34
N ALA A 68 -8.49 4.02 10.32
CA ALA A 68 -8.21 2.81 9.56
C ALA A 68 -7.99 3.06 8.05
N GLN A 69 -8.69 4.04 7.47
CA GLN A 69 -8.49 4.42 6.07
C GLN A 69 -7.12 5.07 5.86
N GLU A 70 -6.73 6.01 6.72
CA GLU A 70 -5.42 6.68 6.65
C GLU A 70 -4.28 5.69 6.91
N ILE A 71 -4.49 4.71 7.79
CA ILE A 71 -3.55 3.59 7.99
C ILE A 71 -3.43 2.73 6.72
N SER A 72 -4.56 2.41 6.07
CA SER A 72 -4.55 1.67 4.81
C SER A 72 -3.76 2.41 3.73
N ASP A 73 -3.95 3.72 3.63
CA ASP A 73 -3.24 4.58 2.68
C ASP A 73 -1.75 4.71 3.03
N ALA A 74 -1.40 4.83 4.31
CA ALA A 74 -0.02 4.83 4.78
C ALA A 74 0.71 3.52 4.44
N ILE A 75 0.06 2.36 4.63
CA ILE A 75 0.63 1.05 4.25
C ILE A 75 0.81 0.94 2.74
N ARG A 76 -0.16 1.44 1.95
CA ARG A 76 -0.04 1.45 0.48
C ARG A 76 1.13 2.32 0.03
N LEU A 77 1.29 3.50 0.62
CA LEU A 77 2.40 4.40 0.34
C LEU A 77 3.74 3.75 0.66
N ALA A 78 3.89 3.21 1.88
CA ALA A 78 5.10 2.52 2.30
C ALA A 78 5.44 1.33 1.38
N ARG A 79 4.44 0.54 0.99
CA ARG A 79 4.64 -0.59 0.05
C ARG A 79 5.08 -0.12 -1.33
N PHE A 80 4.51 0.97 -1.84
CA PHE A 80 4.89 1.50 -3.16
C PHE A 80 6.36 1.94 -3.19
N GLU A 81 6.85 2.55 -2.09
CA GLU A 81 8.27 2.91 -1.94
C GLU A 81 9.18 1.68 -1.80
N GLU A 82 8.70 0.61 -1.16
CA GLU A 82 9.42 -0.67 -1.09
C GLU A 82 9.49 -1.38 -2.46
N ASP A 83 8.40 -1.37 -3.23
CA ASP A 83 8.33 -2.01 -4.55
C ASP A 83 9.22 -1.30 -5.59
N GLU A 84 9.47 0.00 -5.47
CA GLU A 84 10.47 0.69 -6.30
C GLU A 84 11.90 0.16 -6.07
N ASN A 85 12.17 -0.40 -4.89
CA ASN A 85 13.46 -1.03 -4.55
C ASN A 85 13.56 -2.52 -4.92
N LEU A 86 12.46 -3.15 -5.34
CA LEU A 86 12.48 -4.45 -6.03
C LEU A 86 12.75 -4.21 -7.51
N ILE A 87 14.04 -4.06 -7.84
CA ILE A 87 14.65 -4.07 -9.17
C ILE A 87 13.67 -4.53 -10.27
N VAL A 88 12.95 -3.58 -10.87
CA VAL A 88 12.41 -3.77 -12.22
C VAL A 88 13.64 -3.78 -13.09
N GLU A 89 14.06 -4.95 -13.58
CA GLU A 89 15.10 -5.00 -14.61
C GLU A 89 14.68 -4.00 -15.70
N PRO A 90 15.51 -2.99 -16.02
CA PRO A 90 15.12 -1.99 -17.00
C PRO A 90 14.79 -2.75 -18.27
N HIS A 91 13.55 -2.56 -18.78
CA HIS A 91 13.09 -3.25 -19.98
C HIS A 91 14.10 -2.97 -21.09
N LYS A 92 14.95 -3.97 -21.37
CA LYS A 92 16.01 -3.86 -22.37
C LYS A 92 15.32 -3.54 -23.69
N PRO A 93 15.59 -2.40 -24.33
CA PRO A 93 14.99 -2.11 -25.62
C PRO A 93 15.38 -3.25 -26.55
N HIS A 94 14.37 -3.95 -27.08
CA HIS A 94 14.60 -5.01 -28.03
C HIS A 94 15.04 -4.34 -29.34
N ASN A 95 16.33 -4.32 -29.60
CA ASN A 95 16.88 -3.84 -30.86
C ASN A 95 16.52 -4.87 -31.94
N VAL A 96 15.31 -4.79 -32.49
CA VAL A 96 14.84 -5.69 -33.54
C VAL A 96 15.71 -5.48 -34.78
N ASN A 97 16.48 -6.51 -35.14
CA ASN A 97 17.26 -6.50 -36.38
C ASN A 97 16.30 -6.69 -37.56
N LEU A 98 16.02 -5.61 -38.30
CA LEU A 98 15.04 -5.61 -39.40
C LEU A 98 15.59 -6.27 -40.68
N MET A 99 16.91 -6.40 -40.82
CA MET A 99 17.57 -7.00 -41.99
C MET A 99 17.02 -8.38 -42.39
N PRO A 100 16.88 -9.37 -41.49
CA PRO A 100 16.29 -10.66 -41.86
C PRO A 100 14.86 -10.54 -42.39
N PHE A 101 14.07 -9.59 -41.87
CA PHE A 101 12.70 -9.37 -42.31
C PHE A 101 12.64 -8.79 -43.72
N ILE A 102 13.50 -7.81 -44.01
CA ILE A 102 13.63 -7.19 -45.35
C ILE A 102 14.04 -8.25 -46.38
N LEU A 103 14.98 -9.13 -46.03
CA LEU A 103 15.45 -10.18 -46.93
C LEU A 103 14.34 -11.16 -47.30
N VAL A 104 13.53 -11.58 -46.32
CA VAL A 104 12.37 -12.47 -46.57
C VAL A 104 11.35 -11.79 -47.48
N VAL A 105 11.01 -10.53 -47.21
CA VAL A 105 10.04 -9.78 -48.04
C VAL A 105 10.53 -9.66 -49.48
N LEU A 106 11.81 -9.37 -49.68
CA LEU A 106 12.39 -9.23 -51.03
C LEU A 106 12.34 -10.54 -51.81
N VAL A 107 12.64 -11.67 -51.18
CA VAL A 107 12.54 -13.00 -51.80
C VAL A 107 11.11 -13.32 -52.20
N VAL A 108 10.14 -13.03 -51.33
CA VAL A 108 8.71 -13.25 -51.62
C VAL A 108 8.25 -12.39 -52.78
N VAL A 109 8.58 -11.09 -52.79
CA VAL A 109 8.20 -10.18 -53.89
C VAL A 109 8.82 -10.60 -55.22
N PHE A 110 10.05 -11.12 -55.23
CA PHE A 110 10.71 -11.55 -56.47
C PHE A 110 10.14 -12.87 -57.00
N THR A 111 9.65 -13.74 -56.13
CA THR A 111 9.14 -15.08 -56.49
C THR A 111 7.65 -15.08 -56.86
N ILE A 112 6.86 -14.14 -56.33
CA ILE A 112 5.42 -14.04 -56.63
C ILE A 112 5.14 -13.85 -58.14
N PRO A 113 5.80 -12.93 -58.87
CA PRO A 113 5.59 -12.78 -60.32
C PRO A 113 5.91 -14.06 -61.07
N VAL A 114 6.96 -14.78 -60.62
CA VAL A 114 7.41 -16.08 -61.17
C VAL A 114 6.33 -17.16 -61.04
N LEU A 115 5.58 -17.16 -59.94
CA LEU A 115 4.47 -18.08 -59.71
C LEU A 115 3.20 -17.71 -60.50
N ILE A 116 2.95 -16.42 -60.73
CA ILE A 116 1.73 -15.94 -61.40
C ILE A 116 1.91 -15.88 -62.94
N GLY A 117 3.13 -16.04 -63.45
CA GLY A 117 3.38 -16.05 -64.90
C GLY A 117 3.49 -14.65 -65.52
N ILE A 118 3.87 -13.62 -64.75
CA ILE A 118 3.89 -12.20 -65.18
C ILE A 118 5.23 -11.79 -65.85
N PHE A 119 6.00 -12.75 -66.36
CA PHE A 119 7.35 -12.56 -66.93
C PHE A 119 7.41 -13.08 -68.37
#